data_AF-A0A8C7JR13-F1
#
_entry.id   AF-A0A8C7JR13-F1
#
_cell.length_a   1.000
_cell.length_b   1.000
_cell.length_c   1.000
_cell.angle_alpha   90.00
_cell.angle_beta   90.00
_cell.angle_gamma   90.00
#
_symmetry.space_group_name_H-M   'P 1'
#
loop_
_entity.id
_entity.type
_entity.pdbx_description
1 polymer ?
#
loop_
_entity_poly.entity_id
_entity_poly.type
_entity_poly.pdbx_seq_one_letter_code
_entity_poly.pdbx_strand_id
1 'polypeptide(L)'
;TDALFSLNEYKPPISKAKMTNITKSAIKAIKYYKHVVQGVEKFVQKCKPEYKVPGLYVMDSIVRQSRHQFGQDKDVFAPRFSKNIIGTFQHLYRCPSDDKSKIVRVLNLWQKNAVFKSDIIQPLLDMAAGLPPPSVTPVMTSRDAAVNTPGQSHNRSIRHIALY
;
A
#
# COMPACT_ATOMS: atom_id res chain seq x y z
N THR A 1 -11.15 11.82 -18.84
CA THR A 1 -10.16 10.71 -18.90
C THR A 1 -8.90 11.12 -19.64
N ASP A 2 -8.97 12.03 -20.62
CA ASP A 2 -7.83 12.35 -21.51
C ASP A 2 -6.65 13.07 -20.85
N ALA A 3 -6.90 13.91 -19.83
CA ALA A 3 -5.84 14.66 -19.16
C ALA A 3 -4.80 13.77 -18.44
N LEU A 4 -5.20 12.60 -17.94
CA LEU A 4 -4.28 11.66 -17.29
C LEU A 4 -3.41 10.92 -18.31
N PHE A 5 -4.00 10.49 -19.42
CA PHE A 5 -3.27 9.76 -20.46
C PHE A 5 -2.29 10.65 -21.22
N SER A 6 -2.57 11.95 -21.31
CA SER A 6 -1.63 12.93 -21.85
C SER A 6 -0.31 13.04 -21.08
N LEU A 7 -0.17 12.43 -19.89
CA LEU A 7 1.12 12.32 -19.21
C LEU A 7 2.09 11.37 -19.94
N ASN A 8 1.59 10.40 -20.71
CA ASN A 8 2.44 9.46 -21.45
C ASN A 8 3.15 10.08 -22.66
N GLU A 9 2.67 11.24 -23.11
CA GLU A 9 3.18 11.94 -24.30
C GLU A 9 4.41 12.81 -24.00
N TYR A 10 4.69 13.09 -22.72
CA TYR A 10 5.77 14.00 -22.31
C TYR A 10 6.75 13.30 -21.37
N LYS A 11 8.01 13.14 -21.79
CA LYS A 11 9.06 12.67 -20.89
C LYS A 11 9.12 13.55 -19.63
N PRO A 12 9.23 12.97 -18.41
CA PRO A 12 9.47 13.73 -17.20
C PRO A 12 10.68 14.68 -17.37
N PRO A 13 10.64 15.89 -16.77
CA PRO A 13 9.76 16.31 -15.67
C PRO A 13 8.38 16.81 -16.11
N ILE A 14 7.33 16.32 -15.45
CA ILE A 14 5.97 16.85 -15.63
C ILE A 14 5.89 18.26 -15.05
N SER A 15 5.46 19.23 -15.86
CA SER A 15 5.40 20.63 -15.44
C SER A 15 4.40 20.84 -14.30
N LYS A 16 4.69 21.82 -13.43
CA LYS A 16 3.79 22.24 -12.34
C LYS A 16 2.40 22.65 -12.86
N ALA A 17 2.36 23.30 -14.02
CA ALA A 17 1.12 23.70 -14.69
C ALA A 17 0.27 22.47 -15.08
N LYS A 18 0.89 21.43 -15.64
CA LYS A 18 0.20 20.19 -16.02
C LYS A 18 -0.38 19.48 -14.79
N MET A 19 0.40 19.35 -13.72
CA MET A 19 -0.05 18.77 -12.45
C MET A 19 -1.27 19.52 -11.89
N THR A 20 -1.21 20.86 -11.93
CA THR A 20 -2.30 21.74 -11.49
C THR A 20 -3.56 21.52 -12.32
N ASN A 21 -3.44 21.43 -13.64
CA ASN A 21 -4.58 21.23 -14.53
C ASN A 21 -5.26 19.86 -14.34
N ILE A 22 -4.46 18.80 -14.15
CA ILE A 22 -4.98 17.46 -13.83
C ILE A 22 -5.76 17.50 -12.51
N THR A 23 -5.16 18.11 -11.47
CA THR A 23 -5.79 18.24 -10.16
C THR A 23 -7.09 19.02 -10.25
N LYS A 24 -7.10 20.19 -10.90
CA LYS A 24 -8.31 21.00 -11.11
C LYS A 24 -9.42 20.20 -11.82
N SER A 25 -9.05 19.42 -12.84
CA SER A 25 -10.00 18.59 -13.58
C SER A 25 -10.60 17.48 -12.70
N ALA A 26 -9.76 16.82 -11.89
CA ALA A 26 -10.19 15.79 -10.94
C ALA A 26 -11.15 16.35 -9.89
N ILE A 27 -10.84 17.51 -9.32
CA ILE A 27 -11.68 18.17 -8.31
C ILE A 27 -13.01 18.64 -8.89
N LYS A 28 -13.03 19.21 -10.10
CA LYS A 28 -14.28 19.55 -10.81
C LYS A 28 -15.16 18.31 -11.06
N ALA A 29 -14.53 17.15 -11.27
CA ALA A 29 -15.21 15.88 -11.49
C ALA A 29 -15.50 15.08 -10.21
N ILE A 30 -15.53 15.71 -9.02
CA ILE A 30 -15.72 15.03 -7.73
C ILE A 30 -16.99 14.15 -7.67
N LYS A 31 -18.08 14.52 -8.36
CA LYS A 31 -19.29 13.67 -8.46
C LYS A 31 -18.99 12.28 -9.05
N TYR A 32 -17.95 12.18 -9.88
CA TYR A 32 -17.47 10.96 -10.52
C TYR A 32 -16.13 10.47 -9.92
N TYR A 33 -15.85 10.77 -8.65
CA TYR A 33 -14.56 10.46 -8.00
C TYR A 33 -14.11 9.00 -8.18
N LYS A 34 -15.04 8.03 -8.21
CA LYS A 34 -14.73 6.62 -8.46
C LYS A 34 -14.04 6.41 -9.82
N HIS A 35 -14.53 7.06 -10.88
CA HIS A 35 -13.93 7.01 -12.21
C HIS A 35 -12.61 7.78 -12.28
N VAL A 36 -12.52 8.91 -11.57
CA VAL A 36 -11.25 9.65 -11.46
C VAL A 36 -10.17 8.78 -10.83
N VAL A 37 -10.46 8.16 -9.68
CA VAL A 37 -9.54 7.25 -8.99
C VAL A 37 -9.17 6.07 -9.85
N GLN A 38 -10.14 5.40 -10.47
CA GLN A 38 -9.88 4.29 -11.39
C GLN A 38 -8.97 4.72 -12.56
N GLY A 39 -9.17 5.92 -13.10
CA GLY A 39 -8.32 6.48 -14.16
C GLY A 39 -6.87 6.65 -13.72
N VAL A 40 -6.65 7.15 -12.50
CA VAL A 40 -5.29 7.33 -11.93
C VAL A 40 -4.64 5.97 -11.62
N GLU A 41 -5.37 5.04 -11.01
CA GLU A 41 -4.88 3.67 -10.72
C GLU A 41 -4.49 2.95 -12.02
N LYS A 42 -5.32 3.04 -13.05
CA LYS A 42 -5.05 2.44 -14.37
C LYS A 42 -3.88 3.12 -15.09
N PHE A 43 -3.71 4.43 -14.93
CA PHE A 43 -2.53 5.13 -15.42
C PHE A 43 -1.27 4.60 -14.74
N VAL A 44 -1.23 4.55 -13.41
CA VAL A 44 -0.10 4.01 -12.63
C VAL A 44 0.20 2.56 -12.98
N GLN A 45 -0.83 1.74 -13.22
CA GLN A 45 -0.66 0.35 -13.65
C GLN A 45 0.07 0.25 -15.00
N LYS A 46 -0.31 1.08 -15.98
CA LYS A 46 0.12 0.92 -17.38
C LYS A 46 1.28 1.81 -17.82
N CYS A 47 1.57 2.90 -17.11
CA CYS A 47 2.60 3.85 -17.51
C CYS A 47 4.02 3.25 -17.39
N LYS A 48 4.98 3.84 -18.12
CA LYS A 48 6.40 3.44 -18.05
C LYS A 48 6.99 3.69 -16.65
N PRO A 49 8.10 3.03 -16.26
CA PRO A 49 8.75 3.23 -14.97
C PRO A 49 9.04 4.71 -14.62
N GLU A 50 9.44 5.52 -15.60
CA GLU A 50 9.71 6.97 -15.44
C GLU A 50 8.48 7.79 -15.02
N TYR A 51 7.26 7.26 -15.19
CA TYR A 51 6.01 7.94 -14.84
C TYR A 51 5.39 7.50 -13.52
N LYS A 52 6.00 6.56 -12.79
CA LYS A 52 5.44 6.07 -11.52
C LYS A 52 5.39 7.19 -10.47
N VAL A 53 6.50 7.89 -10.26
CA VAL A 53 6.55 9.03 -9.32
C VAL A 53 5.60 10.16 -9.75
N PRO A 54 5.55 10.59 -11.02
CA PRO A 54 4.50 11.49 -11.49
C PRO A 54 3.06 11.02 -11.20
N GLY A 55 2.77 9.73 -11.38
CA GLY A 55 1.46 9.15 -11.05
C GLY A 55 1.12 9.26 -9.56
N LEU A 56 2.08 8.99 -8.68
CA LEU A 56 1.93 9.20 -7.24
C LEU A 56 1.68 10.68 -6.90
N TYR A 57 2.39 11.60 -7.55
CA TYR A 57 2.17 13.03 -7.32
C TYR A 57 0.79 13.51 -7.77
N VAL A 58 0.20 12.88 -8.80
CA VAL A 58 -1.20 13.13 -9.17
C VAL A 58 -2.14 12.70 -8.05
N MET A 59 -1.97 11.49 -7.49
CA MET A 59 -2.77 11.01 -6.36
C MET A 59 -2.67 11.96 -5.17
N ASP A 60 -1.45 12.29 -4.77
CA ASP A 60 -1.15 13.20 -3.66
C ASP A 60 -1.78 14.59 -3.89
N SER A 61 -1.62 15.17 -5.08
CA SER A 61 -2.18 16.47 -5.42
C SER A 61 -3.71 16.49 -5.37
N ILE A 62 -4.38 15.44 -5.86
CA ILE A 62 -5.85 15.31 -5.80
C ILE A 62 -6.32 15.24 -4.34
N VAL A 63 -5.71 14.37 -3.53
CA VAL A 63 -6.11 14.18 -2.12
C VAL A 63 -5.88 15.47 -1.32
N ARG A 64 -4.71 16.09 -1.44
CA ARG A 64 -4.42 17.35 -0.75
C ARG A 64 -5.39 18.45 -1.17
N GLN A 65 -5.67 18.58 -2.47
CA GLN A 65 -6.57 19.62 -2.96
C GLN A 65 -8.02 19.38 -2.50
N SER A 66 -8.49 18.13 -2.46
CA SER A 66 -9.82 17.81 -1.97
C SER A 66 -9.96 18.13 -0.48
N ARG A 67 -9.00 17.70 0.34
CA ARG A 67 -8.99 18.01 1.78
C ARG A 67 -8.91 19.50 2.06
N HIS A 68 -8.14 20.25 1.28
CA HIS A 68 -8.04 21.70 1.41
C HIS A 68 -9.34 22.41 1.03
N GLN A 69 -9.98 22.00 -0.05
CA GLN A 69 -11.18 22.67 -0.58
C GLN A 69 -12.47 22.29 0.16
N PHE A 70 -12.58 21.06 0.66
CA PHE A 70 -13.82 20.55 1.27
C PHE A 70 -13.68 20.21 2.76
N GLY A 71 -12.47 20.21 3.31
CA GLY A 71 -12.18 19.69 4.65
C GLY A 71 -11.83 18.20 4.63
N GLN A 72 -11.17 17.75 5.68
CA GLN A 72 -10.67 16.38 5.78
C GLN A 72 -11.78 15.33 5.81
N ASP A 73 -12.87 15.61 6.54
CA ASP A 73 -13.99 14.66 6.73
C ASP A 73 -14.87 14.51 5.49
N LYS A 74 -14.77 15.45 4.54
CA LYS A 74 -15.54 15.43 3.29
C LYS A 74 -14.72 14.93 2.09
N ASP A 75 -13.44 14.61 2.28
CA ASP A 75 -12.61 14.05 1.22
C ASP A 75 -13.12 12.66 0.84
N VAL A 76 -13.41 12.49 -0.46
CA VAL A 76 -13.85 11.22 -1.05
C VAL A 76 -12.71 10.48 -1.75
N PHE A 77 -11.56 11.13 -1.98
CA PHE A 77 -10.47 10.57 -2.75
C PHE A 77 -9.54 9.69 -1.90
N ALA A 78 -9.06 10.14 -0.74
CA ALA A 78 -8.23 9.28 0.12
C ALA A 78 -8.94 7.96 0.49
N PRO A 79 -10.17 7.95 1.02
CA PRO A 79 -10.86 6.69 1.35
C PRO A 79 -11.21 5.84 0.11
N ARG A 80 -11.19 6.43 -1.09
CA ARG A 80 -11.38 5.66 -2.33
C ARG A 80 -10.07 5.03 -2.81
N PHE A 81 -8.97 5.76 -2.80
CA PHE A 81 -7.64 5.23 -3.13
C PHE A 81 -7.21 4.13 -2.16
N SER A 82 -7.55 4.24 -0.86
CA SER A 82 -7.19 3.25 0.14
C SER A 82 -7.67 1.83 -0.19
N LYS A 83 -8.79 1.70 -0.93
CA LYS A 83 -9.36 0.39 -1.32
C LYS A 83 -8.40 -0.47 -2.14
N ASN A 84 -7.57 0.15 -2.98
CA ASN A 84 -6.63 -0.53 -3.88
C ASN A 84 -5.18 -0.04 -3.67
N ILE A 85 -4.89 0.60 -2.53
CA ILE A 85 -3.61 1.32 -2.36
C ILE A 85 -2.42 0.37 -2.38
N ILE A 86 -2.54 -0.82 -1.79
CA ILE A 86 -1.49 -1.85 -1.82
C ILE A 86 -1.17 -2.24 -3.27
N GLY A 87 -2.19 -2.59 -4.06
CA GLY A 87 -2.02 -2.92 -5.48
C GLY A 87 -1.47 -1.75 -6.29
N THR A 88 -1.89 -0.52 -5.99
CA THR A 88 -1.37 0.68 -6.64
C THR A 88 0.12 0.87 -6.36
N PHE A 89 0.55 0.70 -5.10
CA PHE A 89 1.95 0.85 -4.70
C PHE A 89 2.84 -0.27 -5.25
N GLN A 90 2.34 -1.51 -5.40
CA GLN A 90 3.07 -2.57 -6.10
C GLN A 90 3.46 -2.15 -7.54
N HIS A 91 2.59 -1.39 -8.23
CA HIS A 91 2.92 -0.83 -9.55
C HIS A 91 3.85 0.39 -9.44
N LEU A 92 3.70 1.24 -8.42
CA LEU A 92 4.56 2.41 -8.19
C LEU A 92 6.01 2.01 -7.91
N TYR A 93 6.25 0.96 -7.12
CA TYR A 93 7.60 0.50 -6.79
C TYR A 93 8.33 -0.18 -7.96
N ARG A 94 7.69 -0.32 -9.13
CA ARG A 94 8.36 -0.62 -10.42
C ARG A 94 8.99 0.62 -11.05
N CYS A 95 9.19 1.70 -10.30
CA CYS A 95 9.95 2.88 -10.70
C CYS A 95 11.46 2.57 -10.74
N PRO A 96 12.29 3.43 -11.35
CA PRO A 96 13.74 3.40 -11.19
C PRO A 96 14.16 3.37 -9.71
N SER A 97 15.31 2.77 -9.39
CA SER A 97 15.84 2.68 -8.01
C SER A 97 15.95 4.06 -7.35
N ASP A 98 16.42 5.05 -8.10
CA ASP A 98 16.72 6.40 -7.64
C ASP A 98 15.45 7.22 -7.34
N ASP A 99 14.29 6.67 -7.70
CA ASP A 99 12.97 7.25 -7.47
C ASP A 99 12.27 6.71 -6.23
N LYS A 100 12.74 5.58 -5.66
CA LYS A 100 12.11 4.97 -4.47
C LYS A 100 12.07 5.92 -3.27
N SER A 101 13.14 6.69 -3.05
CA SER A 101 13.21 7.69 -1.97
C SER A 101 12.14 8.79 -2.12
N LYS A 102 11.71 9.10 -3.34
CA LYS A 102 10.65 10.07 -3.62
C LYS A 102 9.28 9.52 -3.21
N ILE A 103 9.03 8.23 -3.43
CA ILE A 103 7.82 7.54 -2.96
C ILE A 103 7.78 7.52 -1.43
N VAL A 104 8.87 7.12 -0.78
CA VAL A 104 8.99 7.10 0.70
C VAL A 104 8.75 8.49 1.28
N ARG A 105 9.27 9.56 0.64
CA ARG A 105 9.02 10.93 1.06
C ARG A 105 7.53 11.28 1.06
N VAL A 106 6.77 10.88 0.04
CA VAL A 106 5.32 11.11 -0.02
C VAL A 106 4.60 10.36 1.10
N LEU A 107 4.96 9.09 1.37
CA LEU A 107 4.38 8.30 2.46
C LEU A 107 4.62 8.96 3.83
N ASN A 108 5.85 9.42 4.09
CA ASN A 108 6.18 10.12 5.33
C ASN A 108 5.39 11.43 5.48
N LEU A 109 5.16 12.16 4.39
CA LEU A 109 4.32 13.35 4.39
C LEU A 109 2.85 13.00 4.64
N TRP A 110 2.34 11.92 4.05
CA TRP A 110 0.98 11.47 4.31
C TRP A 110 0.77 11.05 5.76
N GLN A 111 1.75 10.37 6.37
CA GLN A 111 1.70 10.02 7.79
C GLN A 111 1.74 11.27 8.67
N LYS A 112 2.70 12.16 8.45
CA LYS A 112 2.86 13.41 9.22
C LYS A 112 1.60 14.28 9.18
N ASN A 113 0.91 14.33 8.03
CA ASN A 113 -0.29 15.16 7.83
C ASN A 113 -1.60 14.39 8.02
N ALA A 114 -1.55 13.17 8.58
CA ALA A 114 -2.71 12.31 8.82
C ALA A 114 -3.62 12.15 7.57
N VAL A 115 -3.01 12.05 6.39
CA VAL A 115 -3.73 11.80 5.12
C VAL A 115 -4.25 10.36 5.09
N PHE A 116 -3.40 9.43 5.52
CA PHE A 116 -3.75 8.04 5.77
C PHE A 116 -3.28 7.65 7.17
N LYS A 117 -3.98 6.69 7.78
CA LYS A 117 -3.62 6.11 9.07
C LYS A 117 -2.36 5.25 8.96
N SER A 118 -1.68 5.04 10.08
CA SER A 118 -0.43 4.25 10.13
C SER A 118 -0.61 2.80 9.70
N ASP A 119 -1.76 2.18 9.95
CA ASP A 119 -2.10 0.82 9.49
C ASP A 119 -2.10 0.68 7.96
N ILE A 120 -2.37 1.78 7.24
CA ILE A 120 -2.26 1.85 5.78
C ILE A 120 -0.83 2.21 5.37
N ILE A 121 -0.17 3.16 6.06
CA ILE A 121 1.15 3.65 5.64
C ILE A 121 2.27 2.62 5.89
N GLN A 122 2.27 1.91 7.01
CA GLN A 122 3.35 0.99 7.37
C GLN A 122 3.56 -0.12 6.33
N PRO A 123 2.53 -0.84 5.86
CA PRO A 123 2.70 -1.83 4.80
C PRO A 123 3.27 -1.27 3.50
N LEU A 124 3.04 0.02 3.21
CA LEU A 124 3.59 0.68 2.03
C LEU A 124 5.08 1.01 2.22
N LEU A 125 5.48 1.43 3.43
CA LEU A 125 6.89 1.63 3.78
C LEU A 125 7.67 0.31 3.79
N ASP A 126 7.09 -0.76 4.33
CA ASP A 126 7.68 -2.11 4.35
C ASP A 126 7.96 -2.62 2.93
N MET A 127 7.05 -2.34 1.99
CA MET A 127 7.22 -2.65 0.57
C MET A 127 8.43 -1.93 -0.05
N ALA A 128 8.74 -0.71 0.41
CA ALA A 128 9.93 0.02 -0.03
C ALA A 128 11.23 -0.63 0.47
N ALA A 129 11.19 -1.20 1.68
CA ALA A 129 12.30 -1.92 2.31
C ALA A 129 12.51 -3.34 1.76
N GLY A 130 11.61 -3.83 0.90
CA GLY A 130 11.66 -5.20 0.38
C GLY A 130 11.28 -6.24 1.43
N LEU A 131 10.62 -5.83 2.51
CA LEU A 131 10.13 -6.75 3.53
C LEU A 131 8.88 -7.48 3.00
N PRO A 132 8.74 -8.80 3.25
CA PRO A 132 7.51 -9.49 2.94
C PRO A 132 6.35 -8.84 3.72
N PRO A 133 5.14 -8.75 3.12
CA PRO A 133 3.98 -8.21 3.84
C PRO A 133 3.78 -9.02 5.13
N PRO A 134 3.40 -8.38 6.25
CA PRO A 134 3.23 -9.06 7.52
C PRO A 134 2.28 -10.23 7.30
N SER A 135 2.82 -11.43 7.43
CA SER A 135 2.07 -12.67 7.28
C SER A 135 1.07 -12.69 8.43
N VAL A 136 -0.22 -12.77 8.12
CA VAL A 136 -1.23 -13.13 9.11
C VAL A 136 -0.95 -14.55 9.58
N THR A 137 -0.03 -14.72 10.54
CA THR A 137 0.13 -15.98 11.24
C THR A 137 -1.16 -16.23 12.01
N PRO A 138 -1.93 -17.29 11.71
CA PRO A 138 -3.01 -17.69 12.59
C PRO A 138 -2.35 -18.13 13.90
N VAL A 139 -2.70 -17.47 15.00
CA VAL A 139 -2.36 -17.94 16.35
C VAL A 139 -3.08 -19.28 16.53
N MET A 140 -2.35 -20.38 16.32
CA MET A 140 -2.82 -21.70 16.68
C MET A 140 -2.75 -21.81 18.22
N THR A 141 -3.87 -21.50 18.87
CA THR A 141 -4.15 -21.96 20.22
C THR A 141 -4.23 -23.49 20.20
N SER A 142 -3.12 -24.14 20.54
CA SER A 142 -3.11 -25.60 20.72
C SER A 142 -3.94 -25.93 21.96
N ARG A 143 -5.13 -26.49 21.73
CA ARG A 143 -5.91 -27.26 22.71
C ARG A 143 -5.56 -28.74 22.57
N ASP A 144 -5.48 -29.37 23.73
CA ASP A 144 -5.15 -30.77 23.97
C ASP A 144 -5.84 -31.79 23.05
N ALA A 145 -5.15 -32.88 22.72
CA ALA A 145 -5.59 -34.23 23.09
C ALA A 145 -4.61 -35.30 22.57
N ALA A 146 -4.14 -36.11 23.50
CA ALA A 146 -3.41 -37.35 23.27
C ALA A 146 -4.27 -38.41 22.58
N VAL A 147 -3.64 -39.25 21.75
CA VAL A 147 -4.01 -40.66 21.59
C VAL A 147 -2.79 -41.39 21.01
N ASN A 148 -2.18 -42.27 21.81
CA ASN A 148 -1.11 -43.17 21.39
C ASN A 148 -1.64 -44.61 21.45
N THR A 149 -1.37 -45.35 20.39
CA THR A 149 -1.82 -46.71 20.05
C THR A 149 -1.13 -47.80 20.90
N PRO A 150 -1.77 -48.94 21.22
CA PRO A 150 -1.17 -50.00 22.03
C PRO A 150 -0.44 -51.06 21.19
N GLY A 151 0.68 -51.59 21.69
CA GLY A 151 1.43 -52.67 21.02
C GLY A 151 2.66 -53.23 21.76
N GLN A 152 2.39 -54.15 22.71
CA GLN A 152 3.17 -55.34 23.12
C GLN A 152 4.65 -55.30 23.60
N SER A 153 4.79 -55.67 24.89
CA SER A 153 5.68 -56.67 25.52
C SER A 153 7.16 -56.79 25.14
N HIS A 154 8.06 -56.61 26.12
CA HIS A 154 8.78 -57.73 26.77
C HIS A 154 9.63 -57.32 28.00
N ASN A 155 9.44 -58.09 29.07
CA ASN A 155 10.42 -58.63 30.03
C ASN A 155 11.25 -57.73 30.99
N ARG A 156 10.84 -57.82 32.27
CA ARG A 156 11.57 -57.85 33.55
C ARG A 156 13.07 -57.47 33.59
N SER A 157 13.42 -56.56 34.51
CA SER A 157 14.38 -56.87 35.58
C SER A 157 14.27 -55.88 36.75
N ILE A 158 14.31 -56.44 37.96
CA ILE A 158 14.29 -55.78 39.28
C ILE A 158 15.74 -55.43 39.68
N ARG A 159 15.95 -54.25 40.30
CA ARG A 159 16.90 -53.91 41.40
C ARG A 159 17.02 -52.38 41.51
N HIS A 160 16.46 -51.69 42.50
CA HIS A 160 16.95 -51.39 43.86
C HIS A 160 18.28 -50.58 43.96
N ILE A 161 18.20 -49.41 44.62
CA ILE A 161 19.25 -48.66 45.40
C ILE A 161 20.23 -47.81 44.54
N ALA A 162 20.66 -46.57 44.81
CA ALA A 162 20.82 -45.70 46.00
C ALA A 162 20.52 -44.21 45.61
N LEU A 163 19.94 -43.34 46.46
CA LEU A 163 20.60 -42.48 47.48
C LEU A 163 21.97 -41.92 47.07
N TYR A 164 22.01 -40.66 46.59
CA TYR A 164 22.63 -39.48 47.20
C TYR A 164 22.30 -38.25 46.34
#